data_AF-G4YDX3-F1
#
_entry.id   AF-G4YDX3-F1
#
_cell.length_a   1.000
_cell.length_b   1.000
_cell.length_c   1.000
_cell.angle_alpha   90.00
_cell.angle_beta   90.00
_cell.angle_gamma   90.00
#
_symmetry.space_group_name_H-M   'P 1'
#
loop_
_entity.id
_entity.type
_entity.pdbx_description
1 polymer ?
#
loop_
_entity_poly.entity_id
_entity_poly.type
_entity_poly.pdbx_seq_one_letter_code
_entity_poly.pdbx_strand_id
1 'polypeptide(L)'
;CSVHGCSKRAQTRRLCKAHGGGVRCRARDCKKLAQTRGLCVAHGGGRRCSYQGCPKLGQYSGFCLAHGGGRRCRVPSCEKFVQMRGYCKSHAKQFLQAPNASNRFPATVDSPVSSPLKLSVDFLLNPE
;
A
#
# COMPACT_ATOMS: atom_id res chain seq x y z
N CYS A 1 -11.99 -1.89 23.68
CA CYS A 1 -11.63 -0.59 24.30
C CYS A 1 -12.15 -0.64 25.73
N SER A 2 -11.43 -0.12 26.74
CA SER A 2 -11.87 -0.15 28.16
C SER A 2 -12.97 0.86 28.49
N VAL A 3 -13.29 1.78 27.55
CA VAL A 3 -14.43 2.68 27.67
C VAL A 3 -15.71 1.86 27.55
N HIS A 4 -16.60 2.03 28.54
CA HIS A 4 -17.91 1.38 28.60
C HIS A 4 -18.71 1.59 27.29
N GLY A 5 -19.30 0.52 26.76
CA GLY A 5 -20.07 0.56 25.51
C GLY A 5 -19.24 0.69 24.22
N CYS A 6 -17.89 0.67 24.27
CA CYS A 6 -17.06 0.80 23.09
C CYS A 6 -16.61 -0.56 22.51
N SER A 7 -17.21 -0.95 21.37
CA SER A 7 -16.86 -2.17 20.62
C SER A 7 -15.56 -2.09 19.82
N LYS A 8 -14.90 -0.93 19.78
CA LYS A 8 -13.66 -0.74 18.99
C LYS A 8 -12.48 -1.46 19.64
N ARG A 9 -11.60 -2.04 18.80
CA ARG A 9 -10.36 -2.68 19.25
C ARG A 9 -9.48 -1.68 20.01
N ALA A 10 -8.99 -2.10 21.16
CA ALA A 10 -8.04 -1.33 21.95
C ALA A 10 -6.66 -1.33 21.28
N GLN A 11 -5.95 -0.21 21.40
CA GLN A 11 -4.55 -0.06 21.05
C GLN A 11 -3.75 0.05 22.35
N THR A 12 -3.05 1.16 22.58
CA THR A 12 -2.32 1.40 23.83
C THR A 12 -3.28 1.79 24.96
N ARG A 13 -2.87 1.56 26.22
CA ARG A 13 -3.63 1.96 27.43
C ARG A 13 -5.04 1.37 27.52
N ARG A 14 -5.28 0.25 26.83
CA ARG A 14 -6.61 -0.39 26.66
C ARG A 14 -7.66 0.49 25.96
N LEU A 15 -7.27 1.63 25.38
CA LEU A 15 -8.17 2.58 24.71
C LEU A 15 -8.12 2.40 23.19
N CYS A 16 -9.21 2.70 22.49
CA CYS A 16 -9.21 2.71 21.02
C CYS A 16 -8.64 4.02 20.46
N LYS A 17 -8.45 4.09 19.15
CA LYS A 17 -7.96 5.29 18.45
C LYS A 17 -8.73 6.57 18.80
N ALA A 18 -10.06 6.48 18.89
CA ALA A 18 -10.92 7.61 19.22
C ALA A 18 -10.80 8.00 20.71
N HIS A 19 -10.67 7.02 21.60
CA HIS A 19 -10.60 7.21 23.05
C HIS A 19 -9.17 7.40 23.57
N GLY A 20 -8.20 7.76 22.70
CA GLY A 20 -6.85 8.10 23.15
C GLY A 20 -5.85 6.95 23.21
N GLY A 21 -6.15 5.81 22.58
CA GLY A 21 -5.20 4.70 22.39
C GLY A 21 -4.08 4.97 21.38
N GLY A 22 -4.08 6.14 20.73
CA GLY A 22 -3.06 6.56 19.78
C GLY A 22 -2.17 7.69 20.33
N VAL A 23 -0.93 7.75 19.85
CA VAL A 23 0.03 8.81 20.19
C VAL A 23 -0.48 10.16 19.66
N ARG A 24 -0.40 11.20 20.49
CA ARG A 24 -0.78 12.58 20.12
C ARG A 24 0.40 13.31 19.49
N CYS A 25 0.08 14.29 18.65
CA CYS A 25 1.07 15.17 18.06
C CYS A 25 1.82 15.93 19.16
N ARG A 26 3.15 15.98 19.08
CA ARG A 26 4.03 16.66 20.04
C ARG A 26 4.00 18.19 19.92
N ALA A 27 3.48 18.73 18.82
CA ALA A 27 3.29 20.17 18.66
C ALA A 27 2.37 20.73 19.75
N ARG A 28 2.67 21.94 20.24
CA ARG A 28 1.88 22.63 21.27
C ARG A 28 0.41 22.72 20.85
N ASP A 29 -0.47 22.45 21.81
CA ASP A 29 -1.94 22.49 21.67
C ASP A 29 -2.53 21.61 20.56
N CYS A 30 -1.78 20.64 20.04
CA CYS A 30 -2.25 19.78 18.97
C CYS A 30 -2.89 18.49 19.50
N LYS A 31 -4.23 18.42 19.46
CA LYS A 31 -4.99 17.21 19.84
C LYS A 31 -5.02 16.13 18.74
N LYS A 32 -4.45 16.41 17.56
CA LYS A 32 -4.42 15.46 16.43
C LYS A 32 -3.53 14.25 16.76
N LEU A 33 -3.83 13.11 16.16
CA LEU A 33 -2.98 11.93 16.29
C LEU A 33 -1.68 12.13 15.50
N ALA A 34 -0.58 11.70 16.10
CA ALA A 34 0.69 11.58 15.42
C ALA A 34 0.61 10.47 14.37
N GLN A 35 1.26 10.69 13.24
CA GLN A 35 1.38 9.70 12.18
C GLN A 35 2.77 9.09 12.18
N THR A 36 3.81 9.90 12.06
CA THR A 36 5.21 9.49 12.23
C THR A 36 5.97 10.57 13.00
N ARG A 37 7.13 10.22 13.57
CA ARG A 37 8.01 11.16 14.29
C ARG A 37 7.32 11.92 15.45
N GLY A 38 6.23 11.38 15.98
CA GLY A 38 5.42 12.04 17.01
C GLY A 38 4.65 13.27 16.53
N LEU A 39 4.50 13.49 15.22
CA LEU A 39 3.83 14.67 14.65
C LEU A 39 2.62 14.25 13.81
N CYS A 40 1.61 15.11 13.72
CA CYS A 40 0.49 14.91 12.79
C CYS A 40 0.87 15.33 11.37
N VAL A 41 0.04 15.02 10.39
CA VAL A 41 0.26 15.39 8.97
C VAL A 41 0.55 16.88 8.78
N ALA A 42 -0.23 17.74 9.44
CA ALA A 42 -0.07 19.19 9.34
C ALA A 42 1.28 19.66 9.91
N HIS A 43 1.75 19.02 10.98
CA HIS A 43 2.99 19.35 11.67
C HIS A 43 4.18 18.51 11.19
N GLY A 44 4.12 17.89 10.00
CA GLY A 44 5.28 17.20 9.40
C GLY A 44 5.40 15.71 9.70
N GLY A 45 4.37 15.08 10.27
CA GLY A 45 4.31 13.63 10.46
C GLY A 45 3.93 12.83 9.22
N GLY A 46 3.61 13.50 8.10
CA GLY A 46 3.39 12.86 6.80
C GLY A 46 4.65 12.94 5.93
N ARG A 47 4.86 11.95 5.07
CA ARG A 47 5.93 12.00 4.05
C ARG A 47 5.60 13.12 3.05
N ARG A 48 6.55 14.01 2.79
CA ARG A 48 6.43 15.06 1.78
C ARG A 48 6.80 14.50 0.40
N CYS A 49 6.33 15.17 -0.63
CA CYS A 49 6.74 14.89 -2.00
C CYS A 49 8.25 15.14 -2.12
N SER A 50 9.02 14.17 -2.64
CA SER A 50 10.47 14.29 -2.84
C SER A 50 10.85 15.31 -3.92
N TYR A 51 9.89 15.75 -4.74
CA TYR A 51 10.12 16.83 -5.70
C TYR A 51 10.44 18.15 -4.98
N GLN A 52 11.51 18.82 -5.43
CA GLN A 52 12.03 20.03 -4.80
C GLN A 52 10.96 21.13 -4.69
N GLY A 53 10.85 21.73 -3.50
CA GLY A 53 9.89 22.81 -3.24
C GLY A 53 8.41 22.38 -3.22
N CYS A 54 8.07 21.09 -3.33
CA CYS A 54 6.67 20.67 -3.33
C CYS A 54 6.10 20.55 -1.90
N PRO A 55 5.11 21.36 -1.50
CA PRO A 55 4.52 21.28 -0.16
C PRO A 55 3.56 20.08 0.01
N LYS A 56 3.18 19.44 -1.12
CA LYS A 56 2.21 18.35 -1.14
C LYS A 56 2.77 17.11 -0.46
N LEU A 57 1.87 16.28 0.06
CA LEU A 57 2.23 15.00 0.66
C LEU A 57 2.60 13.99 -0.43
N GLY A 58 3.65 13.23 -0.14
CA GLY A 58 4.01 12.05 -0.90
C GLY A 58 3.01 10.93 -0.64
N GLN A 59 2.51 10.31 -1.70
CA GLN A 59 1.63 9.17 -1.67
C GLN A 59 2.46 7.91 -1.93
N TYR A 60 2.47 7.42 -3.16
CA TYR A 60 3.31 6.32 -3.60
C TYR A 60 4.69 6.83 -4.02
N SER A 61 5.71 5.94 -4.00
CA SER A 61 7.09 6.21 -4.43
C SER A 61 7.77 7.47 -3.85
N GLY A 62 7.20 8.10 -2.80
CA GLY A 62 7.70 9.35 -2.24
C GLY A 62 7.25 10.61 -2.96
N PHE A 63 6.42 10.52 -3.99
CA PHE A 63 5.95 11.68 -4.76
C PHE A 63 4.47 11.98 -4.52
N CYS A 64 4.03 13.21 -4.78
CA CYS A 64 2.59 13.52 -4.80
C CYS A 64 1.96 13.07 -6.13
N LEU A 65 0.63 13.03 -6.22
CA LEU A 65 -0.07 12.58 -7.43
C LEU A 65 0.39 13.29 -8.72
N ALA A 66 0.67 14.60 -8.64
CA ALA A 66 1.13 15.40 -9.77
C ALA A 66 2.58 15.10 -10.18
N HIS A 67 3.41 14.62 -9.24
CA HIS A 67 4.83 14.32 -9.47
C HIS A 67 5.10 12.80 -9.57
N GLY A 68 4.09 12.00 -9.95
CA GLY A 68 4.25 10.55 -10.15
C GLY A 68 3.94 9.67 -8.94
N GLY A 69 3.31 10.24 -7.90
CA GLY A 69 2.93 9.54 -6.67
C GLY A 69 1.69 8.65 -6.75
N GLY A 70 1.17 8.41 -7.95
CA GLY A 70 0.00 7.57 -8.19
C GLY A 70 0.36 6.32 -8.98
N ARG A 71 -0.29 5.19 -8.67
CA ARG A 71 -0.21 3.99 -9.51
C ARG A 71 -1.16 4.12 -10.69
N ARG A 72 -0.73 3.72 -11.89
CA ARG A 72 -1.60 3.65 -13.07
C ARG A 72 -2.46 2.38 -13.04
N CYS A 73 -3.65 2.47 -13.61
CA CYS A 73 -4.54 1.33 -13.78
C CYS A 73 -3.81 0.18 -14.49
N ARG A 74 -4.02 -1.06 -14.03
CA ARG A 74 -3.37 -2.25 -14.60
C ARG A 74 -3.84 -2.57 -16.03
N VAL A 75 -5.01 -2.08 -16.44
CA VAL A 75 -5.50 -2.23 -17.82
C VAL A 75 -4.57 -1.47 -18.77
N PRO A 76 -4.00 -2.13 -19.80
CA PRO A 76 -3.17 -1.47 -20.81
C PRO A 76 -3.97 -0.34 -21.48
N SER A 77 -3.28 0.68 -21.99
CA SER A 77 -3.86 1.92 -22.55
C SER A 77 -4.76 2.76 -21.61
N CYS A 78 -4.83 2.44 -20.31
CA CYS A 78 -5.54 3.25 -19.33
C CYS A 78 -4.61 4.18 -18.56
N GLU A 79 -4.70 5.48 -18.81
CA GLU A 79 -3.93 6.50 -18.10
C GLU A 79 -4.53 6.87 -16.74
N LYS A 80 -5.72 6.37 -16.40
CA LYS A 80 -6.35 6.70 -15.12
C LYS A 80 -5.59 6.08 -13.95
N PHE A 81 -5.57 6.79 -12.82
CA PHE A 81 -4.95 6.29 -11.59
C PHE A 81 -5.77 5.16 -10.95
N VAL A 82 -5.07 4.24 -10.28
CA VAL A 82 -5.68 3.19 -9.46
C VAL A 82 -6.49 3.82 -8.34
N GLN A 83 -7.73 3.38 -8.21
CA GLN A 83 -8.61 3.74 -7.10
C GLN A 83 -8.79 2.54 -6.16
N MET A 84 -8.95 1.33 -6.71
CA MET A 84 -9.17 0.14 -5.91
C MET A 84 -8.67 -1.13 -6.62
N ARG A 85 -8.10 -2.07 -5.85
CA ARG A 85 -7.67 -3.40 -6.33
C ARG A 85 -6.79 -3.39 -7.60
N GLY A 86 -5.99 -2.35 -7.82
CA GLY A 86 -5.13 -2.23 -9.00
C GLY A 86 -5.79 -1.61 -10.25
N TYR A 87 -7.04 -1.18 -10.16
CA TYR A 87 -7.82 -0.64 -11.27
C TYR A 87 -8.36 0.77 -10.98
N CYS A 88 -8.62 1.54 -12.03
CA CYS A 88 -9.35 2.79 -11.93
C CYS A 88 -10.83 2.54 -11.63
N LYS A 89 -11.60 3.59 -11.30
CA LYS A 89 -13.02 3.45 -10.88
C LYS A 89 -13.90 2.69 -11.90
N SER A 90 -13.71 2.95 -13.20
CA SER A 90 -14.48 2.30 -14.27
C SER A 90 -14.10 0.81 -14.42
N HIS A 91 -12.81 0.52 -14.55
CA HIS A 91 -12.33 -0.86 -14.71
C HIS A 91 -12.59 -1.69 -13.44
N ALA A 92 -12.43 -1.12 -12.24
CA ALA A 92 -12.74 -1.83 -11.00
C ALA A 92 -14.21 -2.28 -10.92
N LYS A 93 -15.15 -1.47 -11.41
CA LYS A 93 -16.55 -1.86 -11.48
C LYS A 93 -16.74 -3.07 -12.40
N GLN A 94 -16.04 -3.13 -13.52
CA GLN A 94 -16.08 -4.26 -14.45
C GLN A 94 -15.53 -5.53 -13.80
N PHE A 95 -14.43 -5.45 -13.04
CA PHE A 95 -13.86 -6.61 -12.34
C PHE A 95 -14.74 -7.15 -11.19
N LEU A 96 -15.52 -6.29 -10.52
CA LEU A 96 -16.40 -6.71 -9.43
C LEU A 96 -17.73 -7.33 -9.90
N GLN A 97 -18.12 -7.08 -11.15
CA GLN A 97 -19.38 -7.54 -11.71
C GLN A 97 -19.25 -8.84 -12.51
N ALA A 98 -18.08 -9.47 -12.55
CA ALA A 98 -17.88 -10.75 -13.23
C ALA A 98 -18.04 -11.92 -12.23
N PRO A 99 -19.14 -12.69 -12.26
CA PRO A 99 -19.29 -13.90 -11.45
C PRO A 99 -18.45 -15.09 -11.96
N ASN A 100 -17.84 -15.01 -13.14
CA ASN A 100 -16.89 -16.01 -13.68
C ASN A 100 -16.02 -15.36 -14.75
N ALA A 101 -14.73 -15.16 -14.49
CA ALA A 101 -13.76 -14.75 -15.50
C ALA A 101 -12.39 -15.36 -15.19
N SER A 102 -12.35 -16.70 -15.23
CA SER A 102 -11.13 -17.40 -15.61
C SER A 102 -10.77 -16.91 -17.02
N ASN A 103 -9.65 -16.21 -17.15
CA ASN A 103 -9.05 -15.80 -18.42
C ASN A 103 -9.82 -14.78 -19.28
N ARG A 104 -9.48 -13.50 -19.11
CA ARG A 104 -9.33 -12.56 -20.23
C ARG A 104 -8.35 -11.45 -19.85
N PHE A 105 -7.09 -11.83 -19.74
CA PHE A 105 -5.98 -10.93 -20.06
C PHE A 105 -5.74 -11.09 -21.57
N PRO A 106 -5.55 -10.02 -22.37
CA PRO A 106 -4.87 -10.18 -23.64
C PRO A 106 -3.41 -10.53 -23.30
N ALA A 107 -3.10 -11.81 -23.36
CA ALA A 107 -1.73 -12.29 -23.44
C ALA A 107 -1.24 -11.98 -24.86
N THR A 108 -0.53 -10.88 -25.01
CA THR A 108 0.41 -10.68 -26.12
C THR A 108 1.73 -10.35 -25.41
N VAL A 109 2.80 -11.13 -25.49
CA VAL A 109 3.29 -12.03 -26.53
C VAL A 109 4.14 -13.16 -25.91
N ASP A 110 4.20 -14.29 -26.61
CA ASP A 110 5.05 -15.46 -26.38
C ASP A 110 6.52 -15.15 -26.12
N SER A 111 7.14 -15.89 -25.18
CA SER A 111 8.44 -16.55 -25.41
C SER A 111 8.70 -17.65 -24.36
N PRO A 112 9.22 -18.83 -24.77
CA PRO A 112 9.28 -20.03 -23.94
C PRO A 112 10.58 -20.10 -23.12
N VAL A 113 10.48 -20.31 -21.81
CA VAL A 113 11.57 -20.93 -21.03
C VAL A 113 11.19 -22.38 -20.82
N SER A 114 11.75 -23.24 -21.67
CA SER A 114 11.76 -24.68 -21.50
C SER A 114 12.72 -25.02 -20.36
N SER A 115 12.17 -25.37 -19.21
CA SER A 115 12.81 -26.35 -18.30
C SER A 115 12.36 -27.74 -18.77
N PRO A 116 13.11 -28.84 -18.53
CA PRO A 116 12.98 -29.54 -17.24
C PRO A 116 14.28 -30.24 -16.75
N LEU A 117 14.59 -30.16 -15.45
CA LEU A 117 14.43 -31.19 -14.40
C LEU A 117 15.63 -32.13 -14.17
N LYS A 118 16.22 -31.95 -12.97
CA LYS A 118 16.71 -32.93 -11.98
C LYS A 118 17.39 -34.22 -12.47
N LEU A 119 18.63 -34.43 -12.02
CA LEU A 119 19.08 -35.75 -11.58
C LEU A 119 19.85 -35.62 -10.26
N SER A 120 19.33 -36.31 -9.24
CA SER A 120 19.97 -36.65 -7.98
C SER A 120 21.14 -37.61 -8.20
N VAL A 121 22.20 -37.52 -7.40
CA VAL A 121 22.90 -38.68 -6.79
C VAL A 121 23.80 -38.18 -5.66
N ASP A 122 23.63 -38.77 -4.48
CA ASP A 122 24.62 -38.76 -3.39
C ASP A 122 25.92 -39.44 -3.86
N PHE A 123 27.09 -38.83 -3.61
CA PHE A 123 28.38 -39.54 -3.69
C PHE A 123 29.48 -38.88 -2.84
N LEU A 124 29.70 -39.49 -1.67
CA LEU A 124 30.95 -39.77 -0.96
C LEU A 124 32.20 -38.86 -1.09
N LEU A 125 32.77 -38.62 0.10
CA LEU A 125 34.20 -38.51 0.47
C LEU A 125 34.97 -37.19 0.25
N ASN A 126 35.44 -36.64 1.39
CA ASN A 126 36.72 -35.94 1.59
C ASN A 126 37.87 -36.58 0.78
N PRO A 127 38.90 -35.84 0.30
CA PRO A 127 39.86 -35.06 1.12
C PRO A 127 40.22 -33.68 0.48
N GLU A 128 40.91 -32.71 1.08
CA GLU A 128 42.05 -32.70 2.03
C GLU A 128 41.86 -31.71 3.20
#